data_AF-A0A8X6QL46-F1
#
_entry.id   AF-A0A8X6QL46-F1
#
_cell.length_a   1.000
_cell.length_b   1.000
_cell.length_c   1.000
_cell.angle_alpha   90.00
_cell.angle_beta   90.00
_cell.angle_gamma   90.00
#
_symmetry.space_group_name_H-M   'P 1'
#
loop_
_entity.id
_entity.type
_entity.pdbx_description
1 polymer ?
#
loop_
_entity_poly.entity_id
_entity_poly.type
_entity_poly.pdbx_seq_one_letter_code
_entity_poly.pdbx_strand_id
1 'polypeptide(L)'
;MACVYWLEEEAKQLWEEMPETCRSHLEFINRVDSLSPGWVHAVKDWITFLRSGVVDWRNHPFSHPFSWYCLDSIVIQGNLLKHLSPQERLEVFQRMMTKYIPLQTRIFCLSKMSAEHFEVVIKKEPVHVLKGLCNWPFHRQFQEMTDRILSLLTKKEFREFLLNVICDKIAWDWMDCDYVELLNELWNKSPVHFKQHVESSEFFDILKKALNHDYKKPFEDQCPWENIFKIEKIIS
;
A
#
# COMPACT_ATOMS: atom_id res chain seq x y z
N MET A 1 -19.29 15.08 3.14
CA MET A 1 -19.32 13.62 2.89
C MET A 1 -19.10 13.31 1.41
N ALA A 2 -19.92 13.78 0.46
CA ALA A 2 -19.69 13.54 -0.98
C ALA A 2 -18.27 13.91 -1.44
N CYS A 3 -17.75 15.08 -1.05
CA CYS A 3 -16.37 15.49 -1.34
C CYS A 3 -15.31 14.55 -0.73
N VAL A 4 -15.55 14.05 0.48
CA VAL A 4 -14.62 13.15 1.18
C VAL A 4 -14.57 11.79 0.49
N TYR A 5 -15.71 11.29 -0.02
CA TYR A 5 -15.79 9.99 -0.70
C TYR A 5 -15.62 10.06 -2.21
N TRP A 6 -15.33 11.24 -2.77
CA TRP A 6 -15.21 11.49 -4.20
C TRP A 6 -16.43 10.98 -4.99
N LEU A 7 -17.62 11.23 -4.45
CA LEU A 7 -18.90 10.99 -5.11
C LEU A 7 -19.17 12.17 -6.04
N GLU A 8 -18.68 12.06 -7.27
CA GLU A 8 -18.57 13.21 -8.19
C GLU A 8 -19.91 13.83 -8.55
N GLU A 9 -20.87 13.00 -8.92
CA GLU A 9 -22.19 13.46 -9.34
C GLU A 9 -22.94 14.06 -8.15
N GLU A 10 -22.84 13.43 -6.98
CA GLU A 10 -23.43 13.92 -5.75
C GLU A 10 -22.75 15.20 -5.26
N ALA A 11 -21.43 15.35 -5.42
CA ALA A 11 -20.71 16.57 -5.06
C ALA A 11 -21.09 17.73 -5.99
N LYS A 12 -21.22 17.48 -7.30
CA LYS A 12 -21.71 18.47 -8.28
C LYS A 12 -23.15 18.87 -7.97
N GLN A 13 -24.04 17.89 -7.80
CA GLN A 13 -25.44 18.12 -7.49
C GLN A 13 -25.59 18.94 -6.20
N LEU A 14 -24.89 18.55 -5.13
CA LEU A 14 -24.92 19.29 -3.86
C LEU A 14 -24.38 20.72 -4.01
N TRP A 15 -23.38 20.95 -4.86
CA TRP A 15 -22.84 22.28 -5.12
C TRP A 15 -23.84 23.16 -5.87
N GLU A 16 -24.53 22.61 -6.87
CA GLU A 16 -25.54 23.31 -7.66
C GLU A 16 -26.79 23.65 -6.83
N GLU A 17 -27.24 22.72 -5.99
CA GLU A 17 -28.38 22.89 -5.08
C GLU A 17 -28.08 23.83 -3.90
N MET A 18 -26.79 24.08 -3.61
CA MET A 18 -26.38 24.88 -2.46
C MET A 18 -26.65 26.38 -2.68
N PRO A 19 -27.28 27.07 -1.70
CA PRO A 19 -27.45 28.52 -1.75
C PRO A 19 -26.11 29.26 -1.82
N GLU A 20 -26.09 30.41 -2.50
CA GLU A 20 -24.88 31.22 -2.69
C GLU A 20 -24.23 31.65 -1.36
N THR A 21 -25.04 31.88 -0.33
CA THR A 21 -24.57 32.20 1.03
C THR A 21 -23.79 31.05 1.66
N CYS A 22 -24.24 29.81 1.44
CA CYS A 22 -23.55 28.61 1.91
C CYS A 22 -22.25 28.37 1.12
N ARG A 23 -22.26 28.57 -0.21
CA ARG A 23 -21.04 28.49 -1.04
C ARG A 23 -20.00 29.52 -0.61
N SER A 24 -20.42 30.77 -0.43
CA SER A 24 -19.57 31.87 0.07
C SER A 24 -18.99 31.57 1.45
N HIS A 25 -19.77 30.93 2.34
CA HIS A 25 -19.29 30.53 3.66
C HIS A 25 -18.25 29.40 3.59
N LEU A 26 -18.46 28.37 2.77
CA LEU A 26 -17.47 27.32 2.53
C LEU A 26 -16.18 27.90 1.94
N GLU A 27 -16.30 28.86 1.03
CA GLU A 27 -15.15 29.56 0.46
C GLU A 27 -14.41 30.40 1.48
N PHE A 28 -15.12 31.04 2.42
CA PHE A 28 -14.51 31.77 3.52
C PHE A 28 -13.76 30.82 4.45
N ILE A 29 -14.38 29.72 4.88
CA ILE A 29 -13.74 28.69 5.71
C ILE A 29 -12.48 28.16 5.03
N ASN A 30 -12.51 27.93 3.71
CA ASN A 30 -11.38 27.41 2.94
C ASN A 30 -10.18 28.36 2.82
N ARG A 31 -10.35 29.66 3.09
CA ARG A 31 -9.26 30.66 3.07
C ARG A 31 -8.51 30.75 4.41
N VAL A 32 -9.06 30.21 5.49
CA VAL A 32 -8.45 30.29 6.83
C VAL A 32 -7.64 29.02 7.08
N ASP A 33 -6.35 29.07 6.74
CA ASP A 33 -5.48 27.90 6.54
C ASP A 33 -4.91 27.26 7.83
N SER A 34 -5.30 27.65 9.05
CA SER A 34 -4.44 27.34 10.21
C SER A 34 -4.72 26.04 10.97
N LEU A 35 -5.94 25.50 11.06
CA LEU A 35 -6.22 24.34 11.94
C LEU A 35 -7.44 23.48 11.50
N SER A 36 -7.76 23.48 10.21
CA SER A 36 -8.98 22.86 9.72
C SER A 36 -8.87 21.32 9.64
N PRO A 37 -9.91 20.56 10.05
CA PRO A 37 -9.90 19.10 9.92
C PRO A 37 -9.68 18.63 8.46
N GLY A 38 -9.14 17.43 8.26
CA GLY A 38 -8.81 16.87 6.94
C GLY A 38 -9.97 16.84 5.91
N TRP A 39 -11.22 16.91 6.34
CA TRP A 39 -12.38 17.01 5.42
C TRP A 39 -12.53 18.40 4.79
N VAL A 40 -12.07 19.48 5.44
CA VAL A 40 -12.10 20.85 4.90
C VAL A 40 -11.19 20.95 3.69
N HIS A 41 -10.03 20.31 3.78
CA HIS A 41 -9.11 20.12 2.67
C HIS A 41 -9.78 19.44 1.48
N ALA A 42 -10.44 18.28 1.69
CA ALA A 42 -11.17 17.61 0.62
C ALA A 42 -12.27 18.49 -0.04
N VAL A 43 -12.97 19.32 0.75
CA VAL A 43 -13.98 20.25 0.20
C VAL A 43 -13.32 21.39 -0.60
N LYS A 44 -12.17 21.91 -0.16
CA LYS A 44 -11.40 22.96 -0.86
C LYS A 44 -10.97 22.52 -2.26
N ASP A 45 -10.53 21.27 -2.39
CA ASP A 45 -10.09 20.76 -3.69
C ASP A 45 -11.25 20.46 -4.62
N TRP A 46 -12.37 19.96 -4.10
CA TRP A 46 -13.60 19.83 -4.87
C TRP A 46 -14.10 21.18 -5.39
N ILE A 47 -14.08 22.23 -4.56
CA ILE A 47 -14.45 23.58 -4.99
C ILE A 47 -13.49 24.10 -6.07
N THR A 48 -12.20 23.82 -5.94
CA THR A 48 -11.20 24.18 -6.95
C THR A 48 -11.46 23.44 -8.26
N PHE A 49 -11.69 22.12 -8.20
CA PHE A 49 -12.00 21.27 -9.35
C PHE A 49 -13.28 21.71 -10.07
N LEU A 50 -14.37 21.94 -9.33
CA LEU A 50 -15.65 22.39 -9.88
C LEU A 50 -15.55 23.76 -10.58
N ARG A 51 -14.55 24.58 -10.21
CA ARG A 51 -14.33 25.91 -10.79
C ARG A 51 -13.40 25.90 -12.01
N SER A 52 -12.30 25.18 -11.91
CA SER A 52 -11.24 25.21 -12.93
C SER A 52 -11.42 24.13 -13.99
N GLY A 53 -12.15 23.06 -13.68
CA GLY A 53 -12.14 21.81 -14.46
C GLY A 53 -10.80 21.08 -14.42
N VAL A 54 -9.84 21.54 -13.61
CA VAL A 54 -8.47 21.01 -13.53
C VAL A 54 -8.14 20.65 -12.08
N VAL A 55 -7.79 19.38 -11.85
CA VAL A 55 -7.30 18.91 -10.55
C VAL A 55 -5.79 19.12 -10.49
N ASP A 56 -5.31 20.11 -9.74
CA ASP A 56 -3.88 20.21 -9.39
C ASP A 56 -3.56 19.23 -8.24
N TRP A 57 -3.49 17.94 -8.59
CA TRP A 57 -3.25 16.86 -7.63
C TRP A 57 -1.85 16.93 -6.98
N ARG A 58 -0.90 17.67 -7.56
CA ARG A 58 0.46 17.83 -7.01
C ARG A 58 0.47 18.72 -5.78
N ASN A 59 -0.37 19.75 -5.75
CA ASN A 59 -0.55 20.65 -4.60
C ASN A 59 -1.78 20.33 -3.74
N HIS A 60 -2.58 19.34 -4.17
CA HIS A 60 -3.71 18.84 -3.41
C HIS A 60 -3.24 18.33 -2.04
N PRO A 61 -3.98 18.50 -0.94
CA PRO A 61 -3.68 17.91 0.36
C PRO A 61 -3.51 16.39 0.31
N PHE A 62 -3.97 15.70 -0.75
CA PHE A 62 -3.59 14.32 -1.06
C PHE A 62 -2.10 14.14 -1.30
N SER A 63 -1.33 15.11 -1.81
CA SER A 63 0.12 15.02 -1.85
C SER A 63 0.78 14.98 -0.46
N HIS A 64 0.05 15.33 0.60
CA HIS A 64 0.53 15.31 1.97
C HIS A 64 0.39 13.92 2.63
N PRO A 65 1.47 13.32 3.16
CA PRO A 65 1.49 12.00 3.81
C PRO A 65 0.35 11.74 4.82
N PHE A 66 -0.12 12.78 5.51
CA PHE A 66 -1.17 12.68 6.53
C PHE A 66 -2.61 12.54 6.00
N SER A 67 -2.90 13.00 4.79
CA SER A 67 -4.26 12.86 4.22
C SER A 67 -4.50 11.47 3.64
N TRP A 68 -3.45 10.69 3.38
CA TRP A 68 -3.57 9.31 2.90
C TRP A 68 -4.19 8.37 3.94
N TYR A 69 -4.12 8.71 5.24
CA TYR A 69 -4.90 8.00 6.26
C TYR A 69 -6.42 8.22 6.10
N CYS A 70 -6.84 9.34 5.48
CA CYS A 70 -8.24 9.56 5.10
C CYS A 70 -8.60 8.86 3.78
N LEU A 71 -7.62 8.27 3.08
CA LEU A 71 -7.78 7.56 1.81
C LEU A 71 -7.86 6.05 1.96
N ASP A 72 -8.10 5.53 3.17
CA ASP A 72 -8.40 4.11 3.40
C ASP A 72 -9.62 3.61 2.61
N SER A 73 -10.41 4.51 2.01
CA SER A 73 -11.44 4.12 1.07
C SER A 73 -10.87 3.90 -0.33
N ILE A 74 -10.80 2.63 -0.72
CA ILE A 74 -10.61 2.12 -2.08
C ILE A 74 -11.50 2.87 -3.12
N VAL A 75 -12.68 3.34 -2.69
CA VAL A 75 -13.61 4.12 -3.54
C VAL A 75 -12.99 5.45 -3.97
N ILE A 76 -12.35 6.17 -3.04
CA ILE A 76 -11.75 7.48 -3.32
C ILE A 76 -10.58 7.32 -4.30
N GLN A 77 -9.74 6.32 -4.06
CA GLN A 77 -8.59 6.03 -4.92
C GLN A 77 -9.04 5.62 -6.33
N GLY A 78 -10.10 4.83 -6.45
CA GLY A 78 -10.61 4.39 -7.75
C GLY A 78 -11.20 5.51 -8.60
N ASN A 79 -11.88 6.47 -7.99
CA ASN A 79 -12.39 7.61 -8.74
C ASN A 79 -11.29 8.64 -9.06
N LEU A 80 -10.33 8.87 -8.16
CA LEU A 80 -9.19 9.74 -8.42
C LEU A 80 -8.39 9.27 -9.63
N LEU A 81 -8.03 7.98 -9.70
CA LEU A 81 -7.19 7.45 -10.78
C LEU A 81 -7.80 7.68 -12.17
N LYS A 82 -9.13 7.73 -12.31
CA LYS A 82 -9.80 7.94 -13.61
C LYS A 82 -9.45 9.28 -14.25
N HIS A 83 -9.25 10.32 -13.43
CA HIS A 83 -9.01 11.69 -13.88
C HIS A 83 -7.54 12.01 -14.12
N LEU A 84 -6.63 11.12 -13.71
CA LEU A 84 -5.19 11.31 -13.88
C LEU A 84 -4.72 10.83 -15.24
N SER A 85 -3.79 11.57 -15.84
CA SER A 85 -3.03 11.13 -17.01
C SER A 85 -2.13 9.93 -16.66
N PRO A 86 -1.62 9.17 -17.66
CA PRO A 86 -0.77 8.01 -17.39
C PRO A 86 0.44 8.32 -16.51
N GLN A 87 1.13 9.44 -16.78
CA GLN A 87 2.31 9.85 -16.01
C GLN A 87 1.97 10.18 -14.56
N GLU A 88 0.83 10.82 -14.32
CA GLU A 88 0.38 11.19 -12.98
C GLU A 88 -0.05 9.94 -12.19
N ARG A 89 -0.70 8.97 -12.85
CA ARG A 89 -1.00 7.65 -12.25
C ARG A 89 0.28 6.94 -11.82
N LEU A 90 1.32 6.96 -12.65
CA LEU A 90 2.61 6.37 -12.31
C LEU A 90 3.21 7.02 -11.06
N GLU A 91 3.19 8.35 -10.97
CA GLU A 91 3.68 9.08 -9.80
C GLU A 91 2.89 8.69 -8.53
N VAL A 92 1.57 8.55 -8.61
CA VAL A 92 0.73 8.05 -7.51
C VAL A 92 1.11 6.62 -7.15
N PHE A 93 1.18 5.71 -8.11
CA PHE A 93 1.52 4.30 -7.87
C PHE A 93 2.88 4.13 -7.19
N GLN A 94 3.90 4.89 -7.60
CA GLN A 94 5.20 4.86 -6.94
C GLN A 94 5.14 5.31 -5.48
N ARG A 95 4.32 6.32 -5.16
CA ARG A 95 4.13 6.79 -3.78
C ARG A 95 3.35 5.77 -2.93
N MET A 96 2.36 5.11 -3.54
CA MET A 96 1.53 4.12 -2.88
C MET A 96 2.28 2.82 -2.55
N MET A 97 3.36 2.52 -3.26
CA MET A 97 4.18 1.33 -3.01
C MET A 97 5.29 1.57 -1.98
N THR A 98 5.05 2.39 -0.96
CA THR A 98 6.02 2.66 0.11
C THR A 98 5.59 2.01 1.44
N LYS A 99 6.52 1.92 2.40
CA LYS A 99 6.35 1.21 3.69
C LYS A 99 5.15 1.69 4.51
N TYR A 100 4.82 2.98 4.44
CA TYR A 100 3.79 3.60 5.30
C TYR A 100 2.37 3.46 4.76
N ILE A 101 2.21 2.86 3.57
CA ILE A 101 0.91 2.75 2.93
C ILE A 101 0.22 1.45 3.32
N PRO A 102 -1.06 1.52 3.77
CA PRO A 102 -1.86 0.35 4.10
C PRO A 102 -1.83 -0.72 3.01
N LEU A 103 -1.82 -1.98 3.43
CA LEU A 103 -1.69 -3.11 2.52
C LEU A 103 -2.85 -3.18 1.51
N GLN A 104 -4.07 -2.89 1.95
CA GLN A 104 -5.27 -2.88 1.12
C GLN A 104 -5.17 -1.83 0.00
N THR A 105 -4.63 -0.67 0.31
CA THR A 105 -4.33 0.39 -0.68
C THR A 105 -3.32 -0.09 -1.71
N ARG A 106 -2.26 -0.79 -1.29
CA ARG A 106 -1.28 -1.38 -2.22
C ARG A 106 -1.91 -2.43 -3.13
N ILE A 107 -2.69 -3.36 -2.58
CA ILE A 107 -3.43 -4.38 -3.34
C ILE A 107 -4.34 -3.71 -4.37
N PHE A 108 -5.08 -2.67 -3.97
CA PHE A 108 -5.92 -1.91 -4.87
C PHE A 108 -5.12 -1.27 -6.01
N CYS A 109 -4.02 -0.57 -5.70
CA CYS A 109 -3.18 0.04 -6.72
C CYS A 109 -2.63 -0.99 -7.71
N LEU A 110 -2.13 -2.14 -7.23
CA LEU A 110 -1.67 -3.23 -8.09
C LEU A 110 -2.78 -3.69 -9.06
N SER A 111 -4.02 -3.80 -8.58
CA SER A 111 -5.17 -4.17 -9.43
C SER A 111 -5.49 -3.16 -10.55
N LYS A 112 -5.01 -1.92 -10.44
CA LYS A 112 -5.28 -0.82 -11.37
C LYS A 112 -4.08 -0.44 -12.23
N MET A 113 -2.90 -1.01 -11.98
CA MET A 113 -1.71 -0.72 -12.77
C MET A 113 -1.81 -1.35 -14.16
N SER A 114 -1.38 -0.61 -15.17
CA SER A 114 -1.03 -1.20 -16.46
C SER A 114 0.28 -1.98 -16.32
N ALA A 115 0.55 -2.89 -17.26
CA ALA A 115 1.82 -3.60 -17.31
C ALA A 115 3.01 -2.61 -17.32
N GLU A 116 2.94 -1.55 -18.14
CA GLU A 116 3.98 -0.51 -18.22
C GLU A 116 4.24 0.20 -16.88
N HIS A 117 3.18 0.55 -16.13
CA HIS A 117 3.37 1.16 -14.81
C HIS A 117 3.97 0.17 -13.82
N PHE A 118 3.47 -1.06 -13.83
CA PHE A 118 3.96 -2.12 -12.97
C PHE A 118 5.47 -2.37 -13.18
N GLU A 119 5.93 -2.38 -14.44
CA GLU A 119 7.34 -2.50 -14.81
C GLU A 119 8.26 -1.45 -14.18
N VAL A 120 7.77 -0.22 -14.07
CA VAL A 120 8.54 0.87 -13.48
C VAL A 120 8.50 0.78 -11.95
N VAL A 121 7.33 0.49 -11.39
CA VAL A 121 7.11 0.45 -9.94
C VAL A 121 7.87 -0.71 -9.29
N ILE A 122 7.83 -1.90 -9.89
CA ILE A 122 8.51 -3.10 -9.36
C ILE A 122 10.03 -2.94 -9.25
N LYS A 123 10.65 -2.18 -10.15
CA LYS A 123 12.10 -1.90 -10.12
C LYS A 123 12.48 -0.95 -8.99
N LYS A 124 11.56 -0.06 -8.60
CA LYS A 124 11.77 0.96 -7.57
C LYS A 124 11.46 0.42 -6.17
N GLU A 125 10.38 -0.36 -6.05
CA GLU A 125 9.83 -0.82 -4.78
C GLU A 125 9.55 -2.34 -4.78
N PRO A 126 10.55 -3.20 -5.07
CA PRO A 126 10.33 -4.63 -5.31
C PRO A 126 9.76 -5.35 -4.09
N VAL A 127 10.20 -5.00 -2.87
CA VAL A 127 9.69 -5.59 -1.62
C VAL A 127 8.22 -5.27 -1.42
N HIS A 128 7.81 -4.01 -1.60
CA HIS A 128 6.44 -3.58 -1.35
C HIS A 128 5.47 -4.13 -2.38
N VAL A 129 5.91 -4.25 -3.64
CA VAL A 129 5.16 -4.96 -4.69
C VAL A 129 5.02 -6.43 -4.35
N LEU A 130 6.09 -7.11 -3.95
CA LEU A 130 6.06 -8.52 -3.58
C LEU A 130 5.11 -8.77 -2.39
N LYS A 131 5.15 -7.89 -1.38
CA LYS A 131 4.19 -7.92 -0.26
C LYS A 131 2.76 -7.84 -0.77
N GLY A 132 2.45 -6.91 -1.68
CA GLY A 132 1.11 -6.79 -2.26
C GLY A 132 0.69 -8.04 -3.04
N LEU A 133 1.58 -8.60 -3.87
CA LEU A 133 1.29 -9.79 -4.69
C LEU A 133 1.14 -11.07 -3.85
N CYS A 134 1.85 -11.18 -2.74
CA CYS A 134 1.75 -12.32 -1.81
C CYS A 134 0.34 -12.44 -1.17
N ASN A 135 -0.50 -11.40 -1.25
CA ASN A 135 -1.83 -11.40 -0.68
C ASN A 135 -2.88 -11.96 -1.65
N TRP A 136 -3.96 -12.50 -1.09
CA TRP A 136 -5.17 -12.78 -1.86
C TRP A 136 -5.71 -11.49 -2.51
N PRO A 137 -6.14 -11.49 -3.78
CA PRO A 137 -6.28 -12.63 -4.70
C PRO A 137 -5.09 -12.85 -5.66
N PHE A 138 -3.92 -12.25 -5.39
CA PHE A 138 -2.80 -12.18 -6.33
C PHE A 138 -1.82 -13.36 -6.28
N HIS A 139 -2.15 -14.45 -5.58
CA HIS A 139 -1.28 -15.61 -5.42
C HIS A 139 -0.72 -16.16 -6.76
N ARG A 140 -1.57 -16.25 -7.80
CA ARG A 140 -1.13 -16.69 -9.13
C ARG A 140 -0.09 -15.75 -9.75
N GLN A 141 -0.35 -14.44 -9.66
CA GLN A 141 0.56 -13.42 -10.17
C GLN A 141 1.87 -13.41 -9.38
N PHE A 142 1.81 -13.65 -8.07
CA PHE A 142 3.00 -13.84 -7.24
C PHE A 142 3.84 -15.00 -7.76
N GLN A 143 3.25 -16.17 -8.01
CA GLN A 143 3.98 -17.33 -8.53
C GLN A 143 4.62 -17.05 -9.90
N GLU A 144 3.89 -16.40 -10.81
CA GLU A 144 4.38 -16.04 -12.15
C GLU A 144 5.52 -15.02 -12.11
N MET A 145 5.53 -14.12 -11.12
CA MET A 145 6.49 -13.02 -11.01
C MET A 145 7.65 -13.30 -10.05
N THR A 146 7.61 -14.41 -9.30
CA THR A 146 8.54 -14.69 -8.20
C THR A 146 10.00 -14.63 -8.65
N ASP A 147 10.38 -15.40 -9.68
CA ASP A 147 11.77 -15.47 -10.14
C ASP A 147 12.31 -14.09 -10.54
N ARG A 148 11.44 -13.32 -11.20
CA ARG A 148 11.75 -11.98 -11.64
C ARG A 148 11.91 -11.02 -10.47
N ILE A 149 11.00 -11.03 -9.50
CA ILE A 149 11.11 -10.13 -8.34
C ILE A 149 12.32 -10.51 -7.49
N LEU A 150 12.59 -11.79 -7.29
CA LEU A 150 13.79 -12.26 -6.58
C LEU A 150 15.08 -11.72 -7.23
N SER A 151 15.12 -11.58 -8.55
CA SER A 151 16.27 -10.97 -9.25
C SER A 151 16.50 -9.48 -8.94
N LEU A 152 15.47 -8.79 -8.45
CA LEU A 152 15.50 -7.36 -8.10
C LEU A 152 15.80 -7.11 -6.61
N LEU A 153 15.72 -8.14 -5.75
CA LEU A 153 15.90 -7.99 -4.32
C LEU A 153 17.36 -8.08 -3.90
N THR A 154 17.74 -7.30 -2.90
CA THR A 154 18.95 -7.56 -2.12
C THR A 154 18.71 -8.68 -1.10
N LYS A 155 19.81 -9.25 -0.58
CA LYS A 155 19.78 -10.25 0.51
C LYS A 155 19.00 -9.77 1.74
N LYS A 156 19.17 -8.49 2.09
CA LYS A 156 18.49 -7.86 3.24
C LYS A 156 16.98 -7.76 2.98
N GLU A 157 16.60 -7.27 1.82
CA GLU A 157 15.20 -7.12 1.40
C GLU A 157 14.48 -8.46 1.31
N PHE A 158 15.15 -9.50 0.80
CA PHE A 158 14.60 -10.85 0.78
C PHE A 158 14.33 -11.38 2.20
N ARG A 159 15.30 -11.24 3.12
CA ARG A 159 15.12 -11.60 4.53
C ARG A 159 13.96 -10.81 5.16
N GLU A 160 13.90 -9.51 4.91
CA GLU A 160 12.82 -8.65 5.40
C GLU A 160 11.47 -9.14 4.87
N PHE A 161 11.36 -9.45 3.58
CA PHE A 161 10.13 -9.98 3.00
C PHE A 161 9.66 -11.27 3.70
N LEU A 162 10.55 -12.26 3.87
CA LEU A 162 10.21 -13.52 4.55
C LEU A 162 9.69 -13.26 5.97
N LEU A 163 10.37 -12.36 6.68
CA LEU A 163 9.99 -11.98 8.03
C LEU A 163 8.58 -11.38 8.06
N ASN A 164 8.24 -10.49 7.12
CA ASN A 164 6.88 -9.94 7.05
C ASN A 164 5.84 -11.02 6.72
N VAL A 165 6.12 -11.99 5.85
CA VAL A 165 5.17 -13.08 5.59
C VAL A 165 4.92 -13.90 6.85
N ILE A 166 5.98 -14.30 7.56
CA ILE A 166 5.83 -15.05 8.81
C ILE A 166 5.07 -14.22 9.83
N CYS A 167 5.47 -12.96 10.00
CA CYS A 167 4.99 -12.17 11.11
C CYS A 167 3.64 -11.50 10.90
N ASP A 168 3.28 -11.15 9.66
CA ASP A 168 1.99 -10.50 9.34
C ASP A 168 0.92 -11.51 8.95
N LYS A 169 1.30 -12.69 8.49
CA LYS A 169 0.37 -13.69 7.94
C LYS A 169 0.30 -14.96 8.75
N ILE A 170 1.44 -15.65 8.89
CA ILE A 170 1.46 -16.96 9.55
C ILE A 170 1.21 -16.81 11.05
N ALA A 171 1.94 -15.92 11.73
CA ALA A 171 1.83 -15.72 13.18
C ALA A 171 0.47 -15.12 13.63
N TRP A 172 -0.24 -14.45 12.72
CA TRP A 172 -1.58 -13.93 12.96
C TRP A 172 -2.69 -14.89 12.47
N ASP A 173 -2.33 -16.12 12.11
CA ASP A 173 -3.24 -17.16 11.63
C ASP A 173 -4.17 -16.67 10.49
N TRP A 174 -3.62 -15.96 9.50
CA TRP A 174 -4.40 -15.55 8.33
C TRP A 174 -4.75 -16.76 7.47
N MET A 175 -6.05 -16.98 7.26
CA MET A 175 -6.60 -18.16 6.57
C MET A 175 -7.14 -17.88 5.16
N ASP A 176 -6.88 -16.68 4.60
CA ASP A 176 -7.29 -16.32 3.24
C ASP A 176 -6.42 -16.99 2.16
N CYS A 177 -5.25 -17.53 2.52
CA CYS A 177 -4.37 -18.30 1.65
C CYS A 177 -3.50 -19.26 2.48
N ASP A 178 -2.97 -20.34 1.87
CA ASP A 178 -1.94 -21.17 2.49
C ASP A 178 -0.57 -20.47 2.39
N TYR A 179 -0.32 -19.57 3.35
CA TYR A 179 0.93 -18.82 3.41
C TYR A 179 2.14 -19.69 3.74
N VAL A 180 1.94 -20.85 4.37
CA VAL A 180 3.03 -21.80 4.65
C VAL A 180 3.47 -22.47 3.35
N GLU A 181 2.52 -22.90 2.50
CA GLU A 181 2.81 -23.42 1.17
C GLU A 181 3.50 -22.36 0.31
N LEU A 182 2.98 -21.12 0.28
CA LEU A 182 3.59 -20.01 -0.45
C LEU A 182 5.05 -19.76 0.01
N LEU A 183 5.27 -19.74 1.32
CA LEU A 183 6.60 -19.54 1.90
C LEU A 183 7.55 -20.69 1.52
N ASN A 184 7.06 -21.93 1.54
CA ASN A 184 7.82 -23.11 1.12
C ASN A 184 8.19 -23.05 -0.36
N GLU A 185 7.25 -22.72 -1.25
CA GLU A 185 7.51 -22.57 -2.68
C GLU A 185 8.57 -21.48 -2.94
N LEU A 186 8.39 -20.31 -2.32
CA LEU A 186 9.32 -19.21 -2.44
C LEU A 186 10.71 -19.60 -1.95
N TRP A 187 10.80 -20.20 -0.75
CA TRP A 187 12.06 -20.65 -0.19
C TRP A 187 12.74 -21.64 -1.13
N ASN A 188 12.02 -22.64 -1.65
CA ASN A 188 12.59 -23.64 -2.54
C ASN A 188 13.14 -23.05 -3.84
N LYS A 189 12.41 -22.12 -4.47
CA LYS A 189 12.83 -21.41 -5.70
C LYS A 189 13.93 -20.36 -5.46
N SER A 190 14.16 -19.96 -4.21
CA SER A 190 15.09 -18.89 -3.91
C SER A 190 16.54 -19.22 -4.27
N PRO A 191 17.29 -18.29 -4.87
CA PRO A 191 18.72 -18.43 -5.13
C PRO A 191 19.53 -18.83 -3.89
N VAL A 192 20.57 -19.64 -4.09
CA VAL A 192 21.43 -20.16 -3.00
C VAL A 192 22.00 -19.04 -2.12
N HIS A 193 22.41 -17.92 -2.73
CA HIS A 193 23.01 -16.80 -2.00
C HIS A 193 22.02 -16.09 -1.05
N PHE A 194 20.71 -16.18 -1.30
CA PHE A 194 19.68 -15.71 -0.37
C PHE A 194 19.49 -16.69 0.78
N LYS A 195 19.43 -17.99 0.48
CA LYS A 195 19.33 -19.05 1.50
C LYS A 195 20.47 -18.98 2.50
N GLN A 196 21.71 -18.94 2.00
CA GLN A 196 22.93 -18.82 2.82
C GLN A 196 22.91 -17.57 3.70
N HIS A 197 22.43 -16.43 3.18
CA HIS A 197 22.34 -15.21 3.97
C HIS A 197 21.35 -15.36 5.13
N VAL A 198 20.17 -15.93 4.87
CA VAL A 198 19.14 -16.16 5.90
C VAL A 198 19.62 -17.20 6.91
N GLU A 199 20.20 -18.30 6.45
CA GLU A 199 20.76 -19.39 7.26
C GLU A 199 21.84 -18.92 8.24
N SER A 200 22.61 -17.89 7.85
CA SER A 200 23.64 -17.29 8.71
C SER A 200 23.10 -16.31 9.76
N SER A 201 21.79 -16.08 9.81
CA SER A 201 21.16 -15.11 10.70
C SER A 201 20.33 -15.78 11.80
N GLU A 202 20.14 -15.08 12.92
CA GLU A 202 19.27 -15.50 14.03
C GLU A 202 17.80 -15.70 13.61
N PHE A 203 17.40 -15.16 12.46
CA PHE A 203 16.06 -15.35 11.89
C PHE A 203 15.83 -16.78 11.35
N PHE A 204 16.89 -17.55 11.08
CA PHE A 204 16.76 -18.84 10.43
C PHE A 204 15.93 -19.85 11.23
N ASP A 205 16.03 -19.83 12.55
CA ASP A 205 15.27 -20.75 13.40
C ASP A 205 13.76 -20.46 13.34
N ILE A 206 13.39 -19.17 13.27
CA ILE A 206 11.99 -18.74 13.08
C ILE A 206 11.49 -19.19 11.71
N LEU A 207 12.30 -18.99 10.66
CA LEU A 207 11.94 -19.44 9.31
C LEU A 207 11.74 -20.97 9.27
N LYS A 208 12.65 -21.75 9.86
CA LYS A 208 12.52 -23.21 9.93
C LYS A 208 11.21 -23.64 10.58
N LYS A 209 10.83 -23.01 11.70
CA LYS A 209 9.57 -23.33 12.36
C LYS A 209 8.37 -22.99 11.48
N ALA A 210 8.38 -21.82 10.82
CA ALA A 210 7.31 -21.43 9.90
C ALA A 210 7.20 -22.37 8.68
N LEU A 211 8.32 -22.81 8.10
CA LEU A 211 8.33 -23.73 6.95
C LEU A 211 7.78 -25.13 7.30
N ASN A 212 7.97 -25.58 8.55
CA ASN A 212 7.47 -26.87 9.04
C ASN A 212 6.13 -26.77 9.78
N HIS A 213 5.49 -25.60 9.76
CA HIS A 213 4.25 -25.36 10.46
C HIS A 213 3.08 -26.05 9.75
N ASP A 214 2.17 -26.63 10.51
CA ASP A 214 0.89 -27.10 10.00
C ASP A 214 -0.09 -25.93 10.02
N TYR A 215 -0.38 -25.34 8.87
CA TYR A 215 -1.24 -24.14 8.74
C TYR A 215 -2.65 -24.32 9.34
N LYS A 216 -3.06 -25.56 9.66
CA LYS A 216 -4.33 -25.86 10.33
C LYS A 216 -4.28 -25.69 11.85
N LYS A 217 -3.13 -25.33 12.40
CA LYS A 217 -2.90 -25.14 13.84
C LYS A 217 -2.43 -23.70 14.10
N PRO A 218 -2.68 -23.14 15.28
CA PRO A 218 -2.12 -21.83 15.64
C PRO A 218 -0.60 -21.85 15.64
N PHE A 219 0.03 -20.77 15.19
CA PHE A 219 1.47 -20.61 15.28
C PHE A 219 1.90 -20.27 16.72
N GLU A 220 2.51 -21.22 17.43
CA GLU A 220 2.79 -21.12 18.88
C GLU A 220 3.96 -20.17 19.25
N ASP A 221 4.75 -19.74 18.29
CA ASP A 221 5.91 -18.88 18.52
C ASP A 221 5.49 -17.40 18.54
N GLN A 222 5.91 -16.67 19.59
CA GLN A 222 5.76 -15.22 19.63
C GLN A 222 6.52 -14.60 18.45
N CYS A 223 5.80 -13.80 17.65
CA CYS A 223 6.38 -13.03 16.56
C CYS A 223 7.57 -12.22 17.07
N PRO A 224 8.74 -12.29 16.42
CA PRO A 224 9.93 -11.53 16.82
C PRO A 224 9.80 -10.01 16.76
N TRP A 225 8.62 -9.42 16.50
CA TRP A 225 8.41 -7.96 16.46
C TRP A 225 9.02 -7.24 17.67
N GLU A 226 8.89 -7.81 18.88
CA GLU A 226 9.45 -7.23 20.11
C GLU A 226 10.99 -7.19 20.13
N ASN A 227 11.66 -8.08 19.39
CA ASN A 227 13.12 -8.10 19.25
C ASN A 227 13.62 -7.36 18.01
N ILE A 228 12.80 -7.21 16.97
CA ILE A 228 13.17 -6.50 15.72
C ILE A 228 13.34 -4.99 15.94
N PHE A 229 12.51 -4.36 16.78
CA PHE A 229 12.71 -2.94 17.13
C PHE A 229 14.02 -2.68 17.90
N LYS A 230 14.58 -3.69 18.58
CA LYS A 230 15.94 -3.61 19.14
C LYS A 230 17.03 -3.73 18.07
N ILE A 231 16.79 -4.49 17.00
CA ILE A 231 17.73 -4.71 15.90
C ILE A 231 17.73 -3.54 14.90
N GLU A 232 16.58 -2.92 14.60
CA GLU A 232 16.52 -1.73 13.73
C GLU A 232 17.28 -0.54 14.31
N LYS A 233 17.42 -0.46 15.65
CA LYS A 233 18.24 0.56 16.35
C LYS A 233 19.75 0.39 16.22
N ILE A 234 20.22 -0.77 15.72
CA ILE A 234 21.64 -1.09 15.54
C ILE A 234 22.09 -0.84 14.08
N ILE A 235 21.14 -0.59 13.16
CA ILE A 235 21.41 -0.47 11.71
C ILE A 235 20.94 0.90 11.14
N SER A 236 20.74 1.90 12.00
CA SER A 236 20.63 3.33 11.63
C SER A 236 21.83 4.11 12.17
#